data_AF-A0A2T6VHI1-F1
#
_entry.id   AF-A0A2T6VHI1-F1
#
_cell.length_a   1.000
_cell.length_b   1.000
_cell.length_c   1.000
_cell.angle_alpha   90.00
_cell.angle_beta   90.00
_cell.angle_gamma   90.00
#
_symmetry.space_group_name_H-M   'P 1'
#
loop_
_entity.id
_entity.type
_entity.pdbx_description
1 polymer ?
#
loop_
_entity_poly.entity_id
_entity_poly.type
_entity_poly.pdbx_seq_one_letter_code
_entity_poly.pdbx_strand_id
1 'polypeptide(L)'
;FFHSPLEFKKFYYLIDFFNIPSEALNFNFRELQPEYAQGIKRNAQFRIYLNWYLHHIGLFNPYKVRIAEHVFKTTLAHDGIYYKLSYPPTTEYRGNSFTECARFYLKSVYQQNLDDKSIERLREQLGWIQKSEEFKRDSKIINFYRISTPNVCSACCGDYDIKERSFISLPLYKITQNPDSYYTEIHHVISLGKNRELDVLENLDKLCPACHRALKKGSSEEEFQKRLIRNILNRNKDNLEFAQLRFETDDFPTLINRIYESLK
;
A
#
# COMPACT_ATOMS: atom_id res chain seq x y z
N PHE A 1 -11.09 -12.11 16.25
CA PHE A 1 -11.91 -12.02 15.01
C PHE A 1 -11.27 -12.74 13.83
N PHE A 2 -9.95 -12.97 13.81
CA PHE A 2 -9.29 -13.72 12.73
C PHE A 2 -8.69 -15.01 13.27
N HIS A 3 -9.33 -16.14 12.97
CA HIS A 3 -8.79 -17.47 13.28
C HIS A 3 -7.97 -18.03 12.12
N SER A 4 -8.11 -17.45 10.92
CA SER A 4 -7.26 -17.77 9.78
C SER A 4 -7.16 -16.59 8.80
N PRO A 5 -6.10 -16.55 7.97
CA PRO A 5 -6.01 -15.63 6.84
C PRO A 5 -7.18 -15.75 5.85
N LEU A 6 -7.89 -16.89 5.81
CA LEU A 6 -9.06 -17.09 4.96
C LEU A 6 -10.25 -16.21 5.39
N GLU A 7 -10.31 -15.77 6.64
CA GLU A 7 -11.37 -14.86 7.09
C GLU A 7 -11.21 -13.45 6.50
N PHE A 8 -10.02 -13.08 6.02
CA PHE A 8 -9.84 -11.85 5.25
C PHE A 8 -10.49 -11.92 3.86
N LYS A 9 -10.62 -13.13 3.27
CA LYS A 9 -11.37 -13.32 2.03
C LYS A 9 -12.86 -12.98 2.18
N LYS A 10 -13.42 -13.16 3.38
CA LYS A 10 -14.81 -12.76 3.67
C LYS A 10 -15.01 -11.25 3.59
N PHE A 11 -13.98 -10.44 3.88
CA PHE A 11 -14.07 -9.00 3.65
C PHE A 11 -14.05 -8.65 2.19
N TYR A 12 -13.22 -9.29 1.38
CA TYR A 12 -13.25 -9.06 -0.07
C TYR A 12 -14.64 -9.37 -0.64
N TYR A 13 -15.28 -10.49 -0.24
CA TYR A 13 -16.67 -10.77 -0.61
C TYR A 13 -17.65 -9.67 -0.16
N LEU A 14 -17.52 -9.15 1.06
CA LEU A 14 -18.39 -8.08 1.57
C LEU A 14 -18.15 -6.75 0.83
N ILE A 15 -16.90 -6.45 0.52
CA ILE A 15 -16.49 -5.25 -0.21
C ILE A 15 -17.02 -5.30 -1.64
N ASP A 16 -16.83 -6.43 -2.32
CA ASP A 16 -17.27 -6.63 -3.70
C ASP A 16 -18.81 -6.62 -3.78
N PHE A 17 -19.50 -7.30 -2.86
CA PHE A 17 -20.96 -7.38 -2.87
C PHE A 17 -21.63 -6.01 -2.71
N PHE A 18 -21.07 -5.14 -1.87
CA PHE A 18 -21.60 -3.80 -1.64
C PHE A 18 -20.89 -2.70 -2.44
N ASN A 19 -19.95 -3.08 -3.32
CA ASN A 19 -19.07 -2.16 -4.06
C ASN A 19 -18.47 -1.07 -3.16
N ILE A 20 -17.99 -1.45 -1.99
CA ILE A 20 -17.48 -0.49 -1.00
C ILE A 20 -16.13 0.04 -1.48
N PRO A 21 -15.98 1.35 -1.71
CA PRO A 21 -14.71 1.92 -2.10
C PRO A 21 -13.69 1.73 -0.96
N SER A 22 -12.43 1.46 -1.31
CA SER A 22 -11.36 1.19 -0.35
C SER A 22 -11.15 2.35 0.65
N GLU A 23 -11.47 3.56 0.21
CA GLU A 23 -11.43 4.83 0.92
C GLU A 23 -12.51 4.93 1.99
N ALA A 24 -13.58 4.14 1.89
CA ALA A 24 -14.63 4.04 2.90
C ALA A 24 -14.26 3.06 4.04
N LEU A 25 -13.11 2.39 3.93
CA LEU A 25 -12.72 1.30 4.82
C LEU A 25 -11.49 1.67 5.66
N ASN A 26 -11.43 1.13 6.87
CA ASN A 26 -10.31 1.30 7.78
C ASN A 26 -10.05 0.01 8.54
N PHE A 27 -8.78 -0.37 8.69
CA PHE A 27 -8.37 -1.51 9.50
C PHE A 27 -7.59 -1.01 10.73
N ASN A 28 -8.10 -1.33 11.91
CA ASN A 28 -7.57 -0.84 13.16
C ASN A 28 -6.85 -1.96 13.92
N PHE A 29 -5.52 -1.88 13.99
CA PHE A 29 -4.67 -2.80 14.75
C PHE A 29 -4.77 -2.49 16.25
N ARG A 30 -5.42 -3.35 17.04
CA ARG A 30 -5.55 -3.12 18.48
C ARG A 30 -4.30 -3.49 19.24
N GLU A 31 -3.57 -4.47 18.73
CA GLU A 31 -2.28 -4.98 19.21
C GLU A 31 -1.19 -3.90 19.19
N LEU A 32 -1.36 -2.88 18.35
CA LEU A 32 -0.42 -1.77 18.24
C LEU A 32 -0.90 -0.52 18.99
N GLN A 33 -2.04 -0.53 19.69
CA GLN A 33 -2.51 0.66 20.43
C GLN A 33 -1.87 0.76 21.82
N PRO A 34 -1.74 1.98 22.38
CA PRO A 34 -1.19 2.17 23.73
C PRO A 34 -1.90 1.32 24.79
N GLU A 35 -3.21 1.13 24.63
CA GLU A 35 -4.06 0.29 25.48
C GLU A 35 -3.56 -1.16 25.59
N TYR A 36 -2.95 -1.69 24.51
CA TYR A 36 -2.42 -3.06 24.50
C TYR A 36 -1.22 -3.21 25.44
N ALA A 37 -0.33 -2.20 25.48
CA ALA A 37 0.81 -2.17 26.40
C ALA A 37 0.37 -2.03 27.87
N GLN A 38 -0.84 -1.52 28.10
CA GLN A 38 -1.47 -1.44 29.43
C GLN A 38 -2.21 -2.73 29.82
N GLY A 39 -2.09 -3.80 29.04
CA GLY A 39 -2.74 -5.10 29.29
C GLY A 39 -4.18 -5.19 28.80
N ILE A 40 -4.74 -4.13 28.21
CA ILE A 40 -6.11 -4.12 27.67
C ILE A 40 -6.10 -4.79 26.30
N LYS A 41 -6.42 -6.09 26.27
CA LYS A 41 -6.50 -6.87 25.03
C LYS A 41 -7.84 -6.65 24.34
N ARG A 42 -7.79 -6.13 23.11
CA ARG A 42 -8.95 -5.97 22.22
C ARG A 42 -8.61 -6.60 20.87
N ASN A 43 -9.63 -7.12 20.18
CA ASN A 43 -9.44 -7.67 18.84
C ASN A 43 -9.28 -6.55 17.80
N ALA A 44 -8.40 -6.76 16.81
CA ALA A 44 -8.33 -5.93 15.61
C ALA A 44 -9.72 -5.74 14.97
N GLN A 45 -9.97 -4.56 14.40
CA GLN A 45 -11.29 -4.15 13.94
C GLN A 45 -11.28 -3.76 12.47
N PHE A 46 -12.16 -4.39 11.69
CA PHE A 46 -12.62 -3.88 10.41
C PHE A 46 -13.63 -2.76 10.64
N ARG A 47 -13.44 -1.61 9.99
CA ARG A 47 -14.28 -0.42 10.17
C ARG A 47 -14.68 0.13 8.81
N ILE A 48 -15.91 0.61 8.74
CA ILE A 48 -16.45 1.37 7.61
C ILE A 48 -16.70 2.79 8.10
N TYR A 49 -16.38 3.79 7.28
CA TYR A 49 -16.67 5.18 7.61
C TYR A 49 -18.18 5.42 7.72
N LEU A 50 -18.57 6.10 8.79
CA LEU A 50 -19.97 6.26 9.16
C LEU A 50 -20.76 7.04 8.10
N ASN A 51 -20.18 8.03 7.44
CA ASN A 51 -20.85 8.77 6.37
C ASN A 51 -21.19 7.87 5.16
N TRP A 52 -20.26 6.99 4.76
CA TRP A 52 -20.53 6.01 3.71
C TRP A 52 -21.66 5.07 4.10
N TYR A 53 -21.62 4.54 5.32
CA TYR A 53 -22.66 3.66 5.85
C TYR A 53 -24.02 4.35 5.91
N LEU A 54 -24.07 5.61 6.35
CA LEU A 54 -25.31 6.39 6.44
C LEU A 54 -25.92 6.69 5.07
N HIS A 55 -25.11 6.91 4.04
CA HIS A 55 -25.63 7.16 2.70
C HIS A 55 -26.20 5.89 2.05
N HIS A 56 -25.45 4.78 2.12
CA HIS A 56 -25.78 3.56 1.36
C HIS A 56 -26.68 2.59 2.13
N ILE A 57 -26.57 2.51 3.45
CA ILE A 57 -27.28 1.52 4.29
C ILE A 57 -28.27 2.21 5.23
N GLY A 58 -27.82 3.20 6.00
CA GLY A 58 -28.65 3.95 6.93
C GLY A 58 -28.79 3.32 8.32
N LEU A 59 -29.34 4.09 9.27
CA LEU A 59 -29.59 3.65 10.64
C LEU A 59 -31.07 3.38 10.85
N PHE A 60 -31.41 2.31 11.57
CA PHE A 60 -32.79 2.04 11.98
C PHE A 60 -33.09 2.52 13.41
N ASN A 61 -32.06 2.79 14.22
CA ASN A 61 -32.23 3.14 15.64
C ASN A 61 -32.30 4.67 15.82
N PRO A 62 -33.43 5.25 16.26
CA PRO A 62 -33.60 6.70 16.40
C PRO A 62 -32.65 7.36 17.40
N TYR A 63 -32.17 6.64 18.42
CA TYR A 63 -31.17 7.16 19.34
C TYR A 63 -29.82 7.37 18.63
N LYS A 64 -29.40 6.41 17.80
CA LYS A 64 -28.15 6.53 17.01
C LYS A 64 -28.27 7.60 15.92
N VAL A 65 -29.47 7.80 15.38
CA VAL A 65 -29.76 8.88 14.42
C VAL A 65 -29.46 10.23 15.03
N ARG A 66 -29.98 10.54 16.22
CA ARG A 66 -29.70 11.82 16.90
C ARG A 66 -28.21 12.07 17.12
N ILE A 67 -27.45 11.02 17.44
CA ILE A 67 -25.98 11.12 17.57
C ILE A 67 -25.35 11.47 16.22
N ALA A 68 -25.74 10.76 15.14
CA ALA A 68 -25.22 11.01 13.80
C ALA A 68 -25.55 12.43 13.32
N GLU A 69 -26.79 12.89 13.49
CA GLU A 69 -27.22 14.24 13.12
C GLU A 69 -26.42 15.32 13.84
N HIS A 70 -26.15 15.11 15.13
CA HIS A 70 -25.29 16.00 15.91
C HIS A 70 -23.85 16.05 15.39
N VAL A 71 -23.26 14.88 15.07
CA VAL A 71 -21.88 14.77 14.58
C VAL A 71 -21.73 15.38 13.17
N PHE A 72 -22.66 15.09 12.26
CA PHE A 72 -22.62 15.56 10.87
C PHE A 72 -23.25 16.93 10.67
N LYS A 73 -23.88 17.50 11.71
CA LYS A 73 -24.59 18.79 11.67
C LYS A 73 -25.62 18.84 10.53
N THR A 74 -26.33 17.75 10.33
CA THR A 74 -27.32 17.59 9.26
C THR A 74 -28.45 16.67 9.72
N THR A 75 -29.65 16.83 9.18
CA THR A 75 -30.78 15.94 9.44
C THR A 75 -30.73 14.74 8.49
N LEU A 76 -30.96 13.54 9.03
CA LEU A 76 -31.02 12.33 8.20
C LEU A 76 -32.41 12.16 7.59
N ALA A 77 -32.46 11.84 6.30
CA ALA A 77 -33.71 11.56 5.59
C ALA A 77 -34.22 10.17 5.95
N HIS A 78 -35.50 10.04 6.28
CA HIS A 78 -36.14 8.77 6.55
C HIS A 78 -36.74 8.19 5.28
N ASP A 79 -36.36 6.97 4.88
CA ASP A 79 -36.84 6.31 3.67
C ASP A 79 -38.03 5.35 3.89
N GLY A 80 -38.56 5.33 5.11
CA GLY A 80 -39.64 4.44 5.54
C GLY A 80 -39.18 3.33 6.49
N ILE A 81 -37.89 2.95 6.43
CA ILE A 81 -37.31 1.90 7.29
C ILE A 81 -36.01 2.41 7.95
N TYR A 82 -35.20 3.18 7.24
CA TYR A 82 -33.90 3.64 7.67
C TYR A 82 -33.78 5.17 7.54
N TYR A 83 -32.92 5.74 8.38
CA TYR A 83 -32.49 7.13 8.35
C TYR A 83 -31.12 7.23 7.66
N LYS A 84 -31.03 8.04 6.60
CA LYS A 84 -29.90 8.09 5.67
C LYS A 84 -29.40 9.51 5.39
N LEU A 85 -28.16 9.61 4.94
CA LEU A 85 -27.65 10.84 4.34
C LEU A 85 -28.18 10.98 2.91
N SER A 86 -28.81 12.12 2.61
CA SER A 86 -29.37 12.41 1.28
C SER A 86 -28.32 12.77 0.23
N TYR A 87 -27.13 13.16 0.66
CA TYR A 87 -26.01 13.53 -0.21
C TYR A 87 -24.90 12.49 -0.18
N PRO A 88 -24.18 12.30 -1.30
CA PRO A 88 -23.09 11.36 -1.37
C PRO A 88 -21.93 11.79 -0.46
N PRO A 89 -21.23 10.85 0.18
CA PRO A 89 -20.08 11.16 1.00
C PRO A 89 -18.94 11.72 0.14
N THR A 90 -18.35 12.84 0.56
CA THR A 90 -17.18 13.46 -0.06
C THR A 90 -15.88 12.84 0.44
N THR A 91 -15.83 11.52 0.65
CA THR A 91 -14.65 10.85 1.23
C THR A 91 -13.43 11.07 0.35
N GLU A 92 -12.62 12.07 0.70
CA GLU A 92 -11.28 12.26 0.17
C GLU A 92 -10.37 11.15 0.67
N TYR A 93 -9.46 10.68 -0.18
CA TYR A 93 -8.44 9.70 0.14
C TYR A 93 -7.63 10.11 1.38
N ARG A 94 -7.72 9.34 2.48
CA ARG A 94 -7.04 9.62 3.76
C ARG A 94 -5.82 8.72 4.03
N GLY A 95 -5.02 8.43 3.00
CA GLY A 95 -3.78 7.65 3.13
C GLY A 95 -4.00 6.14 3.01
N ASN A 96 -3.07 5.35 3.58
CA ASN A 96 -2.93 3.90 3.36
C ASN A 96 -4.28 3.19 3.18
N SER A 97 -4.45 2.58 2.01
CA SER A 97 -5.64 1.82 1.65
C SER A 97 -5.90 0.71 2.66
N PHE A 98 -7.18 0.39 2.85
CA PHE A 98 -7.60 -0.76 3.67
C PHE A 98 -6.84 -2.04 3.33
N THR A 99 -6.58 -2.25 2.04
CA THR A 99 -5.83 -3.38 1.50
C THR A 99 -4.38 -3.41 2.01
N GLU A 100 -3.69 -2.28 2.01
CA GLU A 100 -2.32 -2.17 2.55
C GLU A 100 -2.28 -2.44 4.05
N CYS A 101 -3.24 -1.88 4.79
CA CYS A 101 -3.33 -2.10 6.23
C CYS A 101 -3.63 -3.58 6.57
N ALA A 102 -4.53 -4.21 5.82
CA ALA A 102 -4.87 -5.62 6.00
C ALA A 102 -3.68 -6.55 5.68
N ARG A 103 -2.96 -6.29 4.58
CA ARG A 103 -1.73 -7.03 4.22
C ARG A 103 -0.65 -6.87 5.30
N PHE A 104 -0.45 -5.65 5.80
CA PHE A 104 0.51 -5.38 6.88
C PHE A 104 0.16 -6.17 8.15
N TYR A 105 -1.11 -6.16 8.57
CA TYR A 105 -1.54 -6.90 9.75
C TYR A 105 -1.27 -8.40 9.61
N LEU A 106 -1.67 -8.99 8.49
CA LEU A 106 -1.49 -10.42 8.23
C LEU A 106 -0.03 -10.85 8.25
N LYS A 107 0.86 -10.00 7.74
CA LYS A 107 2.30 -10.32 7.62
C LYS A 107 3.06 -10.06 8.93
N SER A 108 2.76 -8.96 9.60
CA SER A 108 3.64 -8.39 10.62
C SER A 108 3.08 -8.45 12.05
N VAL A 109 1.77 -8.68 12.21
CA VAL A 109 1.09 -8.63 13.50
C VAL A 109 0.37 -9.94 13.82
N TYR A 110 -0.31 -10.53 12.83
CA TYR A 110 -1.11 -11.71 13.01
C TYR A 110 -0.28 -12.91 13.48
N GLN A 111 -0.66 -13.49 14.62
CA GLN A 111 -0.02 -14.67 15.25
C GLN A 111 1.49 -14.50 15.54
N GLN A 112 1.99 -13.26 15.56
CA GLN A 112 3.36 -12.99 15.96
C GLN A 112 3.45 -12.77 17.48
N ASN A 113 4.49 -13.30 18.10
CA ASN A 113 4.83 -12.97 19.48
C ASN A 113 5.53 -11.60 19.49
N LEU A 114 4.76 -10.54 19.66
CA LEU A 114 5.26 -9.17 19.68
C LEU A 114 5.67 -8.76 21.10
N ASP A 115 6.95 -8.46 21.29
CA ASP A 115 7.45 -7.77 22.47
C ASP A 115 7.28 -6.25 22.34
N ASP A 116 7.43 -5.50 23.44
CA ASP A 116 7.21 -4.06 23.48
C ASP A 116 8.08 -3.31 22.46
N LYS A 117 9.31 -3.79 22.24
CA LYS A 117 10.27 -3.23 21.28
C LYS A 117 9.82 -3.46 19.83
N SER A 118 9.26 -4.63 19.54
CA SER A 118 8.66 -4.95 18.23
C SER A 118 7.42 -4.12 17.98
N ILE A 119 6.59 -3.89 19.01
CA ILE A 119 5.40 -3.03 18.93
C ILE A 119 5.80 -1.58 18.65
N GLU A 120 6.80 -1.02 19.34
CA GLU A 120 7.33 0.31 19.04
C GLU A 120 7.84 0.42 17.61
N ARG A 121 8.64 -0.55 17.15
CA ARG A 121 9.13 -0.58 15.76
C ARG A 121 7.98 -0.62 14.74
N LEU A 122 6.93 -1.38 15.00
CA LEU A 122 5.74 -1.45 14.13
C LEU A 122 4.95 -0.13 14.15
N ARG A 123 4.86 0.56 15.30
CA ARG A 123 4.24 1.89 15.41
C ARG A 123 5.02 2.97 14.65
N GLU A 124 6.35 2.91 14.69
CA GLU A 124 7.24 3.77 13.90
C GLU A 124 7.06 3.52 12.40
N GLN A 125 6.98 2.27 11.97
CA GLN A 125 6.74 1.90 10.57
C GLN A 125 5.39 2.40 10.05
N LEU A 126 4.35 2.41 10.90
CA LEU A 126 3.05 3.00 10.59
C LEU A 126 3.05 4.54 10.68
N GLY A 127 4.12 5.13 11.22
CA GLY A 127 4.29 6.56 11.43
C GLY A 127 3.29 7.16 12.40
N TRP A 128 2.91 6.39 13.44
CA TRP A 128 2.11 6.88 14.57
C TRP A 128 2.92 7.72 15.55
N ILE A 129 4.25 7.70 15.41
CA ILE A 129 5.20 8.56 16.12
C ILE A 129 5.83 9.48 15.06
N GLN A 130 5.54 10.78 15.08
CA GLN A 130 6.12 11.77 14.17
C GLN A 130 7.00 12.77 14.95
N LYS A 131 8.24 12.98 14.49
CA LYS A 131 9.00 14.22 14.72
C LYS A 131 9.03 15.02 13.41
N SER A 132 8.31 16.15 13.44
CA SER A 132 8.32 17.37 12.59
C SER A 132 8.44 17.30 11.05
N GLU A 133 7.79 18.29 10.44
CA GLU A 133 7.42 18.51 9.04
C GLU A 133 8.57 18.65 8.02
N GLU A 134 8.35 18.09 6.82
CA GLU A 134 8.64 18.67 5.50
C GLU A 134 8.07 17.69 4.45
N PHE A 135 7.59 18.18 3.30
CA PHE A 135 7.02 17.32 2.25
C PHE A 135 8.07 16.33 1.71
N LYS A 136 8.04 15.10 2.22
CA LYS A 136 8.76 13.93 1.71
C LYS A 136 7.79 13.08 0.89
N ARG A 137 8.24 12.56 -0.27
CA ARG A 137 7.63 11.39 -0.95
C ARG A 137 7.20 10.38 0.11
N ASP A 138 6.15 9.58 -0.10
CA ASP A 138 5.60 8.74 0.96
C ASP A 138 6.65 7.71 1.44
N SER A 139 7.48 8.15 2.39
CA SER A 139 8.70 7.47 2.77
C SER A 139 8.36 6.15 3.44
N LYS A 140 7.10 5.99 3.86
CA LYS A 140 6.54 4.76 4.41
C LYS A 140 6.41 3.67 3.35
N ILE A 141 5.85 3.97 2.17
CA ILE A 141 5.69 2.99 1.08
C ILE A 141 7.06 2.54 0.57
N ILE A 142 7.96 3.50 0.32
CA ILE A 142 9.34 3.22 -0.13
C ILE A 142 10.12 2.41 0.92
N ASN A 143 10.07 2.79 2.20
CA ASN A 143 10.78 2.05 3.25
C ASN A 143 10.16 0.66 3.48
N PHE A 144 8.83 0.54 3.43
CA PHE A 144 8.15 -0.74 3.50
C PHE A 144 8.58 -1.63 2.33
N TYR A 145 8.52 -1.14 1.09
CA TYR A 145 8.96 -1.88 -0.09
C TYR A 145 10.43 -2.28 0.02
N ARG A 146 11.30 -1.37 0.51
CA ARG A 146 12.73 -1.63 0.74
C ARG A 146 12.97 -2.79 1.68
N ILE A 147 12.22 -2.88 2.77
CA ILE A 147 12.41 -3.91 3.81
C ILE A 147 11.71 -5.23 3.43
N SER A 148 10.57 -5.14 2.75
CA SER A 148 9.66 -6.27 2.57
C SER A 148 9.91 -7.13 1.32
N THR A 149 10.76 -6.65 0.39
CA THR A 149 11.11 -7.33 -0.86
C THR A 149 12.59 -7.74 -0.90
N PRO A 150 12.99 -8.77 -1.66
CA PRO A 150 14.39 -9.17 -1.79
C PRO A 150 15.28 -8.04 -2.35
N ASN A 151 16.56 -8.00 -1.98
CA ASN A 151 17.51 -6.99 -2.49
C ASN A 151 18.20 -7.45 -3.76
N VAL A 152 17.40 -7.66 -4.81
CA VAL A 152 17.89 -8.05 -6.13
C VAL A 152 17.46 -7.01 -7.17
N CYS A 153 18.22 -6.90 -8.27
CA CYS A 153 17.86 -6.02 -9.37
C CYS A 153 16.98 -6.77 -10.38
N SER A 154 15.70 -6.43 -10.48
CA SER A 154 14.76 -7.11 -11.38
C SER A 154 15.11 -6.94 -12.86
N ALA A 155 15.87 -5.92 -13.23
CA ALA A 155 16.22 -5.70 -14.64
C ALA A 155 17.34 -6.61 -15.17
N CYS A 156 18.29 -7.05 -14.34
CA CYS A 156 19.45 -7.82 -14.81
C CYS A 156 19.97 -8.89 -13.83
N CYS A 157 19.19 -9.30 -12.83
CA CYS A 157 19.58 -10.40 -11.94
C CYS A 157 19.78 -11.74 -12.66
N GLY A 158 19.22 -11.93 -13.85
CA GLY A 158 19.49 -13.11 -14.68
C GLY A 158 20.83 -13.08 -15.40
N ASP A 159 21.43 -11.90 -15.57
CA ASP A 159 22.69 -11.71 -16.28
C ASP A 159 23.87 -11.59 -15.30
N TYR A 160 23.63 -10.95 -14.16
CA TYR A 160 24.67 -10.67 -13.16
C TYR A 160 24.13 -10.84 -11.73
N ASP A 161 24.89 -11.53 -10.88
CA ASP A 161 24.60 -11.63 -9.45
C ASP A 161 24.71 -10.25 -8.79
N ILE A 162 23.80 -9.93 -7.86
CA ILE A 162 23.81 -8.64 -7.16
C ILE A 162 25.07 -8.45 -6.31
N LYS A 163 25.67 -9.55 -5.82
CA LYS A 163 26.89 -9.51 -5.00
C LYS A 163 28.12 -8.97 -5.73
N GLU A 164 28.14 -9.09 -7.06
CA GLU A 164 29.28 -8.70 -7.91
C GLU A 164 29.22 -7.22 -8.33
N ARG A 165 28.10 -6.54 -8.07
CA ARG A 165 27.80 -5.21 -8.61
C ARG A 165 27.09 -4.29 -7.62
N SER A 166 27.04 -4.69 -6.37
CA SER A 166 26.51 -3.91 -5.27
C SER A 166 27.31 -4.18 -4.00
N PHE A 167 27.02 -3.44 -2.95
CA PHE A 167 27.64 -3.57 -1.64
C PHE A 167 26.56 -3.79 -0.58
N ILE A 168 26.95 -4.33 0.58
CA ILE A 168 26.04 -4.45 1.71
C ILE A 168 25.70 -3.07 2.26
N SER A 169 24.43 -2.69 2.17
CA SER A 169 23.89 -1.49 2.79
C SER A 169 23.90 -1.67 4.30
N LEU A 170 24.90 -1.10 4.98
CA LEU A 170 25.01 -1.14 6.44
C LEU A 170 23.73 -0.68 7.17
N PRO A 171 23.04 0.40 6.73
CA PRO A 171 21.76 0.78 7.32
C PRO A 171 20.71 -0.33 7.21
N LEU A 172 20.55 -0.92 6.02
CA LEU A 172 19.56 -1.98 5.79
C LEU A 172 19.92 -3.27 6.54
N TYR A 173 21.20 -3.61 6.59
CA TYR A 173 21.72 -4.73 7.37
C TYR A 173 21.42 -4.55 8.86
N LYS A 174 21.68 -3.37 9.43
CA LYS A 174 21.37 -3.11 10.85
C LYS A 174 19.89 -3.28 11.18
N ILE A 175 19.01 -2.94 10.23
CA ILE A 175 17.55 -3.02 10.40
C ILE A 175 17.04 -4.46 10.24
N THR A 176 17.53 -5.17 9.22
CA THR A 176 16.98 -6.49 8.82
C THR A 176 17.78 -7.66 9.39
N GLN A 177 19.02 -7.43 9.80
CA GLN A 177 20.04 -8.44 10.14
C GLN A 177 20.24 -9.48 9.03
N ASN A 178 19.89 -9.13 7.78
CA ASN A 178 20.00 -10.03 6.64
C ASN A 178 21.35 -9.81 5.95
N PRO A 179 22.22 -10.85 5.83
CA PRO A 179 23.48 -10.75 5.11
C PRO A 179 23.31 -10.35 3.63
N ASP A 180 22.15 -10.61 3.03
CA ASP A 180 21.81 -10.20 1.65
C ASP A 180 21.24 -8.77 1.57
N SER A 181 21.66 -7.88 2.46
CA SER A 181 21.24 -6.47 2.49
C SER A 181 21.91 -5.62 1.40
N TYR A 182 22.00 -6.13 0.18
CA TYR A 182 22.63 -5.43 -0.94
C TYR A 182 21.92 -4.11 -1.27
N TYR A 183 22.72 -3.08 -1.60
CA TYR A 183 22.21 -1.78 -1.95
C TYR A 183 21.43 -1.84 -3.28
N THR A 184 20.20 -1.35 -3.25
CA THR A 184 19.32 -1.20 -4.41
C THR A 184 18.59 0.14 -4.32
N GLU A 185 18.27 0.68 -5.49
CA GLU A 185 17.47 1.88 -5.66
C GLU A 185 16.04 1.49 -5.99
N ILE A 186 15.09 2.19 -5.35
CA ILE A 186 13.67 1.96 -5.60
C ILE A 186 13.27 2.80 -6.80
N HIS A 187 12.68 2.14 -7.78
CA HIS A 187 12.29 2.69 -9.06
C HIS A 187 10.78 2.58 -9.25
N HIS A 188 10.16 3.65 -9.79
CA HIS A 188 8.80 3.60 -10.29
C HIS A 188 8.83 3.16 -11.74
N VAL A 189 8.28 1.99 -12.04
CA VAL A 189 8.31 1.42 -13.40
C VAL A 189 7.60 2.34 -14.40
N ILE A 190 6.47 2.92 -14.00
CA ILE A 190 5.73 3.92 -14.77
C ILE A 190 5.97 5.30 -14.17
N SER A 191 6.52 6.22 -14.96
CA SER A 191 6.99 7.53 -14.51
C SER A 191 6.18 8.72 -15.09
N LEU A 192 4.84 8.71 -14.98
CA LEU A 192 4.01 9.83 -15.49
C LEU A 192 3.91 11.02 -14.50
N GLY A 193 5.05 11.63 -14.17
CA GLY A 193 5.09 12.89 -13.42
C GLY A 193 4.64 12.83 -11.96
N LYS A 194 4.35 14.00 -11.37
CA LYS A 194 3.98 14.15 -9.94
C LYS A 194 2.53 13.70 -9.69
N ASN A 195 2.11 12.58 -10.28
CA ASN A 195 0.77 12.05 -10.04
C ASN A 195 0.84 11.06 -8.86
N ARG A 196 0.15 11.36 -7.75
CA ARG A 196 0.19 10.54 -6.52
C ARG A 196 -0.34 9.12 -6.73
N GLU A 197 -1.21 8.93 -7.73
CA GLU A 197 -1.77 7.63 -8.12
C GLU A 197 -0.71 6.60 -8.57
N LEU A 198 0.50 7.06 -8.91
CA LEU A 198 1.60 6.18 -9.31
C LEU A 198 2.52 5.77 -8.15
N ASP A 199 2.35 6.35 -6.96
CA ASP A 199 3.16 6.05 -5.77
C ASP A 199 2.55 4.89 -4.98
N VAL A 200 2.33 3.76 -5.66
CA VAL A 200 1.76 2.51 -5.12
C VAL A 200 2.78 1.38 -5.18
N LEU A 201 2.66 0.39 -4.29
CA LEU A 201 3.62 -0.73 -4.19
C LEU A 201 3.76 -1.50 -5.51
N GLU A 202 2.64 -1.67 -6.21
CA GLU A 202 2.54 -2.39 -7.47
C GLU A 202 3.29 -1.68 -8.63
N ASN A 203 3.63 -0.40 -8.48
CA ASN A 203 4.46 0.36 -9.43
C ASN A 203 5.94 0.45 -9.00
N LEU A 204 6.30 -0.05 -7.82
CA LEU A 204 7.66 -0.01 -7.32
C LEU A 204 8.44 -1.26 -7.71
N ASP A 205 9.74 -1.07 -7.93
CA ASP A 205 10.69 -2.14 -8.18
C ASP A 205 12.09 -1.79 -7.63
N LYS A 206 12.94 -2.81 -7.44
CA LYS A 206 14.32 -2.66 -6.99
C LYS A 206 15.29 -2.84 -8.14
N LEU A 207 16.15 -1.85 -8.31
CA LEU A 207 17.18 -1.84 -9.34
C LEU A 207 18.56 -1.62 -8.73
N CYS A 208 19.59 -2.15 -9.38
CA CYS A 208 20.95 -1.71 -9.08
C CYS A 208 21.15 -0.28 -9.63
N PRO A 209 22.12 0.49 -9.10
CA PRO A 209 22.35 1.87 -9.54
C PRO A 209 22.58 2.00 -11.05
N ALA A 210 23.26 1.04 -11.67
CA ALA A 210 23.50 1.03 -13.11
C ALA A 210 22.20 0.92 -13.94
N CYS A 211 21.32 -0.05 -13.60
CA CYS A 211 20.04 -0.21 -14.30
C CYS A 211 19.09 0.94 -14.01
N HIS A 212 19.05 1.42 -12.77
CA HIS A 212 18.24 2.57 -12.42
C HIS A 212 18.66 3.81 -13.21
N ARG A 213 19.97 4.05 -13.32
CA ARG A 213 20.51 5.14 -14.15
C ARG A 213 20.17 4.96 -15.63
N ALA A 214 20.30 3.74 -16.16
CA ALA A 214 20.03 3.43 -17.56
C ALA A 214 18.55 3.52 -17.95
N LEU A 215 17.62 3.52 -17.00
CA LEU A 215 16.18 3.72 -17.25
C LEU A 215 15.76 5.20 -17.20
N LYS A 216 16.71 6.13 -17.05
CA LYS A 216 16.42 7.55 -17.24
C LYS A 216 16.22 7.85 -18.74
N LYS A 217 15.27 8.70 -19.10
CA LYS A 217 15.00 9.02 -20.52
C LYS A 217 16.27 9.49 -21.24
N GLY A 218 16.60 8.84 -22.36
CA GLY A 218 17.77 9.16 -23.20
C GLY A 218 19.13 8.87 -22.56
N SER A 219 19.19 8.10 -21.47
CA SER A 219 20.46 7.77 -20.79
C SER A 219 21.18 6.55 -21.36
N SER A 220 20.51 5.77 -22.22
CA SER A 220 21.04 4.58 -22.88
C SER A 220 20.29 4.35 -24.20
N GLU A 221 20.74 3.36 -24.99
CA GLU A 221 20.09 2.97 -26.24
C GLU A 221 18.67 2.47 -25.98
N GLU A 222 17.73 2.85 -26.85
CA GLU A 222 16.31 2.53 -26.70
C GLU A 222 16.05 1.03 -26.51
N GLU A 223 16.66 0.19 -27.35
CA GLU A 223 16.53 -1.26 -27.25
C GLU A 223 17.07 -1.83 -25.94
N PHE A 224 18.14 -1.22 -25.39
CA PHE A 224 18.64 -1.58 -24.07
C PHE A 224 17.63 -1.22 -22.98
N GLN A 225 17.05 -0.01 -23.01
CA GLN A 225 16.04 0.43 -22.04
C GLN A 225 14.78 -0.46 -22.11
N LYS A 226 14.28 -0.74 -23.32
CA LYS A 226 13.15 -1.64 -23.56
C LYS A 226 13.43 -3.06 -23.06
N ARG A 227 14.66 -3.56 -23.22
CA ARG A 227 15.08 -4.85 -22.67
C ARG A 227 15.06 -4.86 -21.14
N LEU A 228 15.52 -3.79 -20.48
CA LEU A 228 15.43 -3.67 -19.02
C LEU A 228 13.98 -3.65 -18.55
N ILE A 229 13.10 -2.88 -19.20
CA ILE A 229 11.66 -2.83 -18.90
C ILE A 229 11.03 -4.22 -19.05
N ARG A 230 11.31 -4.91 -20.16
CA ARG A 230 10.84 -6.28 -20.41
C ARG A 230 11.22 -7.22 -19.27
N ASN A 231 12.48 -7.14 -18.84
CA ASN A 231 13.01 -7.97 -17.77
C ASN A 231 12.34 -7.70 -16.42
N ILE A 232 12.02 -6.43 -16.11
CA ILE A 232 11.27 -6.05 -14.91
C ILE A 232 9.88 -6.68 -14.93
N LEU A 233 9.11 -6.47 -16.01
CA LEU A 233 7.74 -6.97 -16.11
C LEU A 233 7.65 -8.50 -16.07
N ASN A 234 8.61 -9.20 -16.68
CA ASN A 234 8.66 -10.66 -16.66
C ASN A 234 8.94 -11.24 -15.26
N ARG A 235 9.61 -10.47 -14.38
CA ARG A 235 10.03 -10.94 -13.05
C ARG A 235 9.09 -10.48 -11.95
N ASN A 236 8.48 -9.31 -12.10
CA ASN A 236 7.55 -8.76 -11.12
C ASN A 236 6.13 -8.69 -11.71
N LYS A 237 5.29 -9.65 -11.31
CA LYS A 237 3.89 -9.76 -11.75
C LYS A 237 3.06 -8.54 -11.35
N ASP A 238 3.32 -7.97 -10.16
CA ASP A 238 2.60 -6.80 -9.68
C ASP A 238 2.85 -5.59 -10.60
N ASN A 239 4.10 -5.41 -11.07
CA ASN A 239 4.42 -4.36 -12.05
C ASN A 239 3.75 -4.60 -13.41
N LEU A 240 3.64 -5.86 -13.85
CA LEU A 240 2.94 -6.22 -15.09
C LEU A 240 1.45 -5.93 -15.00
N GLU A 241 0.78 -6.44 -13.96
CA GLU A 241 -0.65 -6.21 -13.74
C GLU A 241 -0.97 -4.73 -13.60
N PHE A 242 -0.13 -3.98 -12.86
CA PHE A 242 -0.27 -2.53 -12.75
C PHE A 242 -0.14 -1.82 -14.10
N ALA A 243 0.81 -2.22 -14.94
CA ALA A 243 0.98 -1.65 -16.28
C ALA A 243 -0.19 -2.00 -17.20
N GLN A 244 -0.70 -3.23 -17.16
CA GLN A 244 -1.87 -3.67 -17.93
C GLN A 244 -3.10 -2.84 -17.58
N LEU A 245 -3.39 -2.69 -16.29
CA LEU A 245 -4.49 -1.88 -15.79
C LEU A 245 -4.31 -0.41 -16.19
N ARG A 246 -3.10 0.14 -16.04
CA ARG A 246 -2.85 1.57 -16.29
C ARG A 246 -2.94 1.94 -17.76
N PHE A 247 -2.51 1.05 -18.65
CA PHE A 247 -2.52 1.28 -20.09
C PHE A 247 -3.70 0.62 -20.81
N GLU A 248 -4.57 -0.07 -20.07
CA GLU A 248 -5.76 -0.76 -20.60
C GLU A 248 -5.41 -1.70 -21.78
N THR A 249 -4.32 -2.46 -21.63
CA THR A 249 -3.86 -3.39 -22.66
C THR A 249 -3.05 -4.53 -22.07
N ASP A 250 -3.26 -5.73 -22.60
CA ASP A 250 -2.45 -6.91 -22.29
C ASP A 250 -1.36 -7.17 -23.34
N ASP A 251 -1.28 -6.34 -24.39
CA ASP A 251 -0.26 -6.49 -25.42
C ASP A 251 1.13 -6.09 -24.89
N PHE A 252 1.95 -7.11 -24.62
CA PHE A 252 3.23 -6.96 -23.95
C PHE A 252 4.23 -6.04 -24.69
N PRO A 253 4.40 -6.12 -26.03
CA PRO A 253 5.19 -5.14 -26.78
C PRO A 253 4.67 -3.71 -26.64
N THR A 254 3.35 -3.50 -26.70
CA THR A 254 2.75 -2.17 -26.49
C THR A 254 3.00 -1.65 -25.07
N LEU A 255 2.91 -2.50 -24.04
CA LEU A 255 3.23 -2.12 -22.67
C LEU A 255 4.68 -1.63 -22.54
N ILE A 256 5.63 -2.36 -23.10
CA ILE A 256 7.05 -1.97 -23.07
C ILE A 256 7.26 -0.61 -23.74
N ASN A 257 6.65 -0.38 -24.91
CA ASN A 257 6.75 0.89 -25.61
C ASN A 257 6.13 2.04 -24.81
N ARG A 258 4.94 1.86 -24.23
CA ARG A 258 4.29 2.90 -23.41
C ARG A 258 5.07 3.23 -22.14
N ILE A 259 5.66 2.22 -21.48
CA ILE A 259 6.53 2.44 -20.32
C ILE A 259 7.79 3.21 -20.74
N TYR A 260 8.42 2.81 -21.85
CA TYR A 260 9.59 3.51 -22.40
C TYR A 260 9.30 4.99 -22.70
N GLU A 261 8.17 5.27 -23.35
CA GLU A 261 7.72 6.63 -23.63
C GLU A 261 7.49 7.46 -22.36
N SER A 262 7.07 6.80 -21.27
CA SER A 262 6.80 7.39 -19.96
C SER A 262 8.05 7.66 -19.11
N LEU A 263 9.23 7.17 -19.52
CA LEU A 263 10.48 7.43 -18.79
C LEU A 263 10.75 8.94 -18.70
N LYS A 264 11.48 9.35 -17.65
CA LYS A 264 11.87 10.75 -17.40
C LYS A 264 13.35 10.90 -17.14
#